data_AF-A0A7X5RDT2-F1
#
_entry.id   AF-A0A7X5RDT2-F1
#
_cell.length_a   1.000
_cell.length_b   1.000
_cell.length_c   1.000
_cell.angle_alpha   90.00
_cell.angle_beta   90.00
_cell.angle_gamma   90.00
#
_symmetry.space_group_name_H-M   'P 1'
#
loop_
_entity.id
_entity.type
_entity.pdbx_description
1 polymer ?
#
loop_
_entity_poly.entity_id
_entity_poly.type
_entity_poly.pdbx_seq_one_letter_code
_entity_poly.pdbx_strand_id
1 'polypeptide(L)'
;MSRKPIIATELLKGQGLGNQLFCYVTVRSLAHAKGYDFSILNREIFANNIHSNKGMYFMDLDCGPVVPRETFDTVYHEREERLFIGNSTHDLVHGCYVAGADEALLELDQTTLVYGNLQAWAYFGRYRNEIKNWLAVKPEYNCYAYTRENLCIINVRGGEYAGNPELFLRRKYWLDAIKRMREIRSDMEFMVVTDDVDAARRVLPEVEAHHFDLAKDYTIIKNARYLILSNSTFAFFPAFTSETVKYIIAPKYWARHNVSDGYWASEQNIYDGFWYMDKKGRLFSAQECRDELAVYKKTSKNYQRIGVPLTGIALKTARVRAKSLIYRDLFVRALRSLRRRLTKK
;
A
#
# COMPACT_ATOMS: atom_id res chain seq x y z
N MET A 1 0.58 15.44 -38.93
CA MET A 1 1.40 14.88 -37.83
C MET A 1 0.82 13.53 -37.47
N SER A 2 1.63 12.47 -37.47
CA SER A 2 1.20 11.15 -36.96
C SER A 2 0.76 11.31 -35.50
N ARG A 3 -0.42 10.78 -35.14
CA ARG A 3 -0.93 10.84 -33.76
C ARG A 3 -0.02 9.94 -32.90
N LYS A 4 0.52 10.48 -31.81
CA LYS A 4 1.34 9.69 -30.88
C LYS A 4 0.50 8.53 -30.33
N PRO A 5 1.09 7.34 -30.12
CA PRO A 5 0.42 6.27 -29.40
C PRO A 5 -0.02 6.72 -28.01
N ILE A 6 -1.10 6.13 -27.50
CA ILE A 6 -1.68 6.48 -26.20
C ILE A 6 -1.64 5.25 -25.27
N ILE A 7 -1.00 5.38 -24.11
CA ILE A 7 -1.14 4.38 -23.04
C ILE A 7 -2.18 4.90 -22.05
N ALA A 8 -3.23 4.14 -21.81
CA ALA A 8 -4.32 4.55 -20.95
C ALA A 8 -4.59 3.54 -19.83
N THR A 9 -5.32 3.99 -18.80
CA THR A 9 -5.98 3.11 -17.82
C THR A 9 -7.36 3.69 -17.52
N GLU A 10 -8.24 2.82 -17.05
CA GLU A 10 -9.56 3.20 -16.54
C GLU A 10 -9.57 3.10 -15.02
N LEU A 11 -10.06 4.14 -14.35
CA LEU A 11 -10.29 4.08 -12.91
C LEU A 11 -11.54 3.24 -12.61
N LEU A 12 -11.45 2.40 -11.59
CA LEU A 12 -12.51 1.46 -11.23
C LEU A 12 -13.18 1.87 -9.92
N LYS A 13 -14.50 1.69 -9.85
CA LYS A 13 -15.26 1.89 -8.61
C LYS A 13 -14.72 0.98 -7.50
N GLY A 14 -14.59 1.54 -6.30
CA GLY A 14 -14.05 0.82 -5.13
C GLY A 14 -12.52 0.92 -4.98
N GLN A 15 -11.79 1.49 -5.95
CA GLN A 15 -10.37 1.80 -5.76
C GLN A 15 -10.20 2.94 -4.74
N GLY A 16 -9.46 2.68 -3.66
CA GLY A 16 -8.99 3.74 -2.77
C GLY A 16 -7.99 4.66 -3.47
N LEU A 17 -7.81 5.89 -2.94
CA LEU A 17 -6.96 6.91 -3.56
C LEU A 17 -5.54 6.41 -3.87
N GLY A 18 -4.92 5.65 -2.97
CA GLY A 18 -3.59 5.09 -3.21
C GLY A 18 -3.51 4.24 -4.48
N ASN A 19 -4.50 3.37 -4.71
CA ASN A 19 -4.56 2.54 -5.91
C ASN A 19 -4.84 3.37 -7.18
N GLN A 20 -5.73 4.37 -7.08
CA GLN A 20 -5.99 5.30 -8.18
C GLN A 20 -4.72 6.04 -8.60
N LEU A 21 -3.93 6.52 -7.62
CA LEU A 21 -2.64 7.16 -7.88
C LEU A 21 -1.62 6.20 -8.49
N PHE A 22 -1.63 4.91 -8.13
CA PHE A 22 -0.77 3.91 -8.77
C PHE A 22 -1.14 3.71 -10.25
N CYS A 23 -2.42 3.52 -10.57
CA CYS A 23 -2.88 3.44 -11.96
C CYS A 23 -2.46 4.70 -12.74
N TYR A 24 -2.70 5.88 -12.16
CA TYR A 24 -2.33 7.18 -12.73
C TYR A 24 -0.83 7.30 -13.01
N VAL A 25 0.01 7.11 -11.98
CA VAL A 25 1.45 7.30 -12.07
C VAL A 25 2.10 6.27 -12.98
N THR A 26 1.68 5.01 -12.90
CA THR A 26 2.25 3.94 -13.72
C THR A 26 1.99 4.19 -15.20
N VAL A 27 0.73 4.42 -15.59
CA VAL A 27 0.41 4.70 -17.01
C VAL A 27 1.12 5.96 -17.51
N ARG A 28 1.12 7.03 -16.72
CA ARG A 28 1.83 8.26 -17.09
C ARG A 28 3.34 8.03 -17.23
N SER A 29 3.95 7.21 -16.37
CA SER A 29 5.37 6.86 -16.42
C SER A 29 5.72 6.02 -17.64
N LEU A 30 4.90 5.02 -17.98
CA LEU A 30 5.08 4.18 -19.17
C LEU A 30 5.01 5.03 -20.45
N ALA A 31 4.03 5.93 -20.54
CA ALA A 31 3.90 6.83 -21.68
C ALA A 31 5.08 7.82 -21.75
N HIS A 32 5.46 8.41 -20.62
CA HIS A 32 6.57 9.34 -20.51
C HIS A 32 7.89 8.72 -20.97
N ALA A 33 8.15 7.46 -20.60
CA ALA A 33 9.34 6.71 -21.02
C ALA A 33 9.51 6.60 -22.54
N LYS A 34 8.40 6.63 -23.29
CA LYS A 34 8.36 6.41 -24.75
C LYS A 34 8.02 7.68 -25.53
N GLY A 35 7.81 8.81 -24.86
CA GLY A 35 7.34 10.04 -25.48
C GLY A 35 5.91 9.97 -26.04
N TYR A 36 5.13 9.01 -25.55
CA TYR A 36 3.73 8.75 -25.92
C TYR A 36 2.80 9.70 -25.15
N ASP A 37 1.54 9.77 -25.61
CA ASP A 37 0.49 10.41 -24.83
C ASP A 37 -0.06 9.41 -23.80
N PHE A 38 -0.72 9.92 -22.76
CA PHE A 38 -1.44 9.09 -21.79
C PHE A 38 -2.88 9.55 -21.62
N SER A 39 -3.76 8.68 -21.15
CA SER A 39 -5.14 9.07 -20.83
C SER A 39 -5.67 8.31 -19.63
N ILE A 40 -6.42 9.00 -18.79
CA ILE A 40 -7.15 8.42 -17.65
C ILE A 40 -8.65 8.47 -17.96
N LEU A 41 -9.22 7.29 -18.09
CA LEU A 41 -10.66 7.08 -18.26
C LEU A 41 -11.35 7.03 -16.90
N ASN A 42 -12.65 7.35 -16.88
CA ASN A 42 -13.48 7.47 -15.67
C ASN A 42 -12.88 8.43 -14.62
N ARG A 43 -12.37 9.57 -15.10
CA ARG A 43 -11.69 10.57 -14.26
C ARG A 43 -12.58 11.19 -13.18
N GLU A 44 -13.90 11.10 -13.32
CA GLU A 44 -14.89 11.49 -12.31
C GLU A 44 -14.85 10.64 -11.02
N ILE A 45 -14.23 9.45 -11.07
CA ILE A 45 -14.04 8.57 -9.90
C ILE A 45 -12.86 9.01 -9.03
N PHE A 46 -11.96 9.86 -9.54
CA PHE A 46 -10.72 10.22 -8.87
C PHE A 46 -10.98 10.86 -7.49
N ALA A 47 -10.36 10.31 -6.44
CA ALA A 47 -10.52 10.71 -5.03
C ALA A 47 -11.98 10.70 -4.53
N ASN A 48 -12.88 10.08 -5.28
CA ASN A 48 -14.24 9.77 -4.87
C ASN A 48 -14.31 8.30 -4.44
N ASN A 49 -14.64 8.07 -3.18
CA ASN A 49 -14.81 6.75 -2.59
C ASN A 49 -15.86 6.80 -1.47
N ILE A 50 -16.03 5.69 -0.75
CA ILE A 50 -17.00 5.60 0.35
C ILE A 50 -16.76 6.59 1.50
N HIS A 51 -15.57 7.19 1.60
CA HIS A 51 -15.17 8.14 2.64
C HIS A 51 -15.11 9.59 2.17
N SER A 52 -15.17 9.87 0.85
CA SER A 52 -15.07 11.22 0.29
C SER A 52 -15.75 11.30 -1.07
N ASN A 53 -16.56 12.34 -1.30
CA ASN A 53 -17.13 12.66 -2.60
C ASN A 53 -16.72 14.06 -3.10
N LYS A 54 -15.56 14.55 -2.62
CA LYS A 54 -15.05 15.90 -2.93
C LYS A 54 -14.13 15.94 -4.16
N GLY A 55 -13.90 14.80 -4.80
CA GLY A 55 -12.93 14.66 -5.88
C GLY A 55 -11.50 14.98 -5.43
N MET A 56 -10.61 15.13 -6.42
CA MET A 56 -9.22 15.53 -6.20
C MET A 56 -9.11 17.05 -6.04
N TYR A 57 -9.63 17.60 -4.94
CA TYR A 57 -9.69 19.06 -4.75
C TYR A 57 -8.33 19.71 -4.46
N PHE A 58 -7.38 18.96 -3.91
CA PHE A 58 -6.09 19.46 -3.38
C PHE A 58 -4.88 19.26 -4.31
N MET A 59 -5.09 18.68 -5.50
CA MET A 59 -4.08 18.51 -6.56
C MET A 59 -4.73 18.76 -7.92
N ASP A 60 -4.00 19.41 -8.83
CA ASP A 60 -4.43 19.54 -10.22
C ASP A 60 -3.79 18.43 -11.06
N LEU A 61 -4.53 17.33 -11.23
CA LEU A 61 -4.04 16.19 -12.00
C LEU A 61 -4.31 16.37 -13.49
N ASP A 62 -3.25 16.36 -14.29
CA ASP A 62 -3.33 16.18 -15.73
C ASP A 62 -3.70 14.72 -16.03
N CYS A 63 -4.91 14.50 -16.54
CA CYS A 63 -5.44 13.19 -16.92
C CYS A 63 -5.31 12.89 -18.42
N GLY A 64 -4.56 13.73 -19.14
CA GLY A 64 -4.40 13.64 -20.59
C GLY A 64 -5.70 13.90 -21.37
N PRO A 65 -5.65 13.75 -22.71
CA PRO A 65 -6.82 13.93 -23.57
C PRO A 65 -7.97 13.02 -23.15
N VAL A 66 -9.20 13.51 -23.31
CA VAL A 66 -10.41 12.69 -23.18
C VAL A 66 -10.49 11.80 -24.42
N VAL A 67 -10.40 10.50 -24.22
CA VAL A 67 -10.39 9.50 -25.28
C VAL A 67 -11.46 8.45 -24.97
N PRO A 68 -12.43 8.19 -25.88
CA PRO A 68 -13.43 7.15 -25.69
C PRO A 68 -12.77 5.77 -25.56
N ARG A 69 -13.37 4.87 -24.78
CA ARG A 69 -12.87 3.50 -24.59
C ARG A 69 -12.69 2.77 -25.91
N GLU A 70 -13.58 3.03 -26.87
CA GLU A 70 -13.64 2.43 -28.19
C GLU A 70 -12.41 2.79 -29.05
N THR A 71 -11.57 3.72 -28.61
CA THR A 71 -10.29 4.06 -29.27
C THR A 71 -9.23 2.98 -29.07
N PHE A 72 -9.40 2.09 -28.09
CA PHE A 72 -8.38 1.11 -27.70
C PHE A 72 -8.73 -0.28 -28.21
N ASP A 73 -8.19 -0.64 -29.37
CA ASP A 73 -8.28 -2.00 -29.92
C ASP A 73 -7.45 -3.01 -29.12
N THR A 74 -6.37 -2.54 -28.49
CA THR A 74 -5.49 -3.35 -27.64
C THR A 74 -5.79 -3.08 -26.17
N VAL A 75 -6.17 -4.14 -25.45
CA VAL A 75 -6.31 -4.13 -23.99
C VAL A 75 -5.28 -5.07 -23.39
N TYR A 76 -4.48 -4.57 -22.46
CA TYR A 76 -3.45 -5.33 -21.78
C TYR A 76 -3.76 -5.46 -20.29
N HIS A 77 -3.72 -6.68 -19.78
CA HIS A 77 -3.85 -6.95 -18.35
C HIS A 77 -2.48 -7.37 -17.81
N GLU A 78 -1.98 -6.61 -16.85
CA GLU A 78 -0.77 -6.94 -16.09
C GLU A 78 -0.85 -8.37 -15.57
N ARG A 79 0.25 -9.11 -15.73
CA ARG A 79 0.38 -10.47 -15.22
C ARG A 79 0.01 -10.54 -13.74
N GLU A 80 -0.90 -11.46 -13.44
CA GLU A 80 -1.24 -11.80 -12.07
C GLU A 80 -0.73 -13.19 -11.69
N GLU A 81 -0.21 -13.29 -10.46
CA GLU A 81 0.17 -14.55 -9.84
C GLU A 81 -0.59 -14.67 -8.52
N ARG A 82 -1.26 -15.79 -8.32
CA ARG A 82 -2.16 -16.02 -7.17
C ARG A 82 -1.67 -17.21 -6.34
N LEU A 83 -1.45 -16.98 -5.05
CA LEU A 83 -1.05 -18.00 -4.08
C LEU A 83 -2.24 -18.37 -3.18
N PHE A 84 -2.76 -19.58 -3.32
CA PHE A 84 -3.91 -20.07 -2.55
C PHE A 84 -3.49 -20.66 -1.21
N ILE A 85 -3.78 -19.97 -0.10
CA ILE A 85 -3.29 -20.31 1.24
C ILE A 85 -4.32 -20.04 2.34
N GLY A 86 -4.26 -20.83 3.41
CA GLY A 86 -5.19 -20.77 4.54
C GLY A 86 -4.95 -19.63 5.53
N ASN A 87 -4.71 -18.41 5.05
CA ASN A 87 -4.53 -17.24 5.91
C ASN A 87 -5.81 -16.42 6.09
N SER A 88 -6.73 -16.49 5.12
CA SER A 88 -8.07 -15.91 5.20
C SER A 88 -9.02 -16.61 4.23
N THR A 89 -10.32 -16.35 4.33
CA THR A 89 -11.29 -16.81 3.32
C THR A 89 -10.95 -16.23 1.94
N HIS A 90 -10.51 -14.97 1.89
CA HIS A 90 -10.12 -14.32 0.64
C HIS A 90 -8.95 -15.06 -0.03
N ASP A 91 -7.88 -15.37 0.71
CA ASP A 91 -6.71 -16.07 0.16
C ASP A 91 -7.01 -17.50 -0.27
N LEU A 92 -8.04 -18.12 0.31
CA LEU A 92 -8.50 -19.46 -0.08
C LEU A 92 -9.33 -19.44 -1.37
N VAL A 93 -10.12 -18.40 -1.60
CA VAL A 93 -11.08 -18.33 -2.71
C VAL A 93 -10.49 -17.63 -3.92
N HIS A 94 -9.82 -16.49 -3.71
CA HIS A 94 -9.29 -15.65 -4.79
C HIS A 94 -7.77 -15.73 -4.93
N GLY A 95 -7.09 -16.33 -3.94
CA GLY A 95 -5.64 -16.34 -3.86
C GLY A 95 -5.05 -15.01 -3.42
N CYS A 96 -3.97 -15.07 -2.65
CA CYS A 96 -3.15 -13.91 -2.34
C CYS A 96 -2.43 -13.45 -3.61
N TYR A 97 -2.52 -12.17 -3.96
CA TYR A 97 -1.74 -11.61 -5.08
C TYR A 97 -0.25 -11.63 -4.69
N VAL A 98 0.60 -12.23 -5.53
CA VAL A 98 2.04 -12.38 -5.27
C VAL A 98 2.89 -12.03 -6.50
N ALA A 99 2.32 -11.39 -7.52
CA ALA A 99 3.09 -11.07 -8.72
C ALA A 99 4.15 -9.99 -8.44
N GLY A 100 5.24 -10.05 -9.22
CA GLY A 100 6.24 -9.00 -9.35
C GLY A 100 5.94 -8.04 -10.49
N ALA A 101 6.97 -7.32 -10.93
CA ALA A 101 6.89 -6.51 -12.15
C ALA A 101 6.61 -7.41 -13.37
N ASP A 102 5.89 -6.87 -14.34
CA ASP A 102 5.63 -7.44 -15.64
C ASP A 102 6.42 -6.66 -16.69
N GLU A 103 7.49 -7.26 -17.19
CA GLU A 103 8.38 -6.63 -18.16
C GLU A 103 7.65 -6.28 -19.45
N ALA A 104 6.58 -7.01 -19.83
CA ALA A 104 5.82 -6.71 -21.03
C ALA A 104 5.07 -5.36 -20.95
N LEU A 105 4.76 -4.84 -19.75
CA LEU A 105 4.24 -3.48 -19.60
C LEU A 105 5.27 -2.42 -19.99
N LEU A 106 6.57 -2.68 -19.75
CA LEU A 106 7.65 -1.75 -20.11
C LEU A 106 7.88 -1.73 -21.63
N GLU A 107 7.53 -2.82 -22.31
CA GLU A 107 7.75 -3.01 -23.74
C GLU A 107 6.57 -2.58 -24.63
N LEU A 108 5.44 -2.12 -24.06
CA LEU A 108 4.30 -1.62 -24.83
C LEU A 108 4.73 -0.61 -25.91
N ASP A 109 4.35 -0.82 -27.17
CA ASP A 109 4.83 -0.04 -28.32
C ASP A 109 3.70 0.62 -29.12
N GLN A 110 2.45 0.39 -28.74
CA GLN A 110 1.26 0.86 -29.44
C GLN A 110 0.18 1.40 -28.48
N THR A 111 -0.84 2.03 -29.05
CA THR A 111 -2.01 2.51 -28.29
C THR A 111 -2.67 1.36 -27.54
N THR A 112 -2.67 1.43 -26.21
CA THR A 112 -3.05 0.31 -25.34
C THR A 112 -3.81 0.81 -24.13
N LEU A 113 -4.92 0.15 -23.80
CA LEU A 113 -5.61 0.30 -22.53
C LEU A 113 -5.10 -0.75 -21.54
N VAL A 114 -4.50 -0.30 -20.44
CA VAL A 114 -3.82 -1.15 -19.45
C VAL A 114 -4.69 -1.29 -18.20
N TYR A 115 -4.74 -2.52 -17.67
CA TYR A 115 -5.30 -2.87 -16.38
C TYR A 115 -4.30 -3.65 -15.54
N GLY A 116 -4.40 -3.56 -14.22
CA GLY A 116 -3.55 -4.34 -13.33
C GLY A 116 -3.55 -3.82 -11.91
N ASN A 117 -2.65 -4.37 -11.10
CA ASN A 117 -2.29 -3.80 -9.82
C ASN A 117 -1.47 -2.51 -10.04
N LEU A 118 -0.54 -2.53 -11.01
CA LEU A 118 0.24 -1.39 -11.51
C LEU A 118 1.04 -0.67 -10.41
N GLN A 119 1.59 -1.42 -9.46
CA GLN A 119 2.29 -0.84 -8.30
C GLN A 119 3.79 -1.11 -8.29
N ALA A 120 4.36 -1.78 -9.30
CA ALA A 120 5.76 -2.16 -9.24
C ALA A 120 6.68 -0.95 -9.37
N TRP A 121 7.68 -0.88 -8.48
CA TRP A 121 8.74 0.13 -8.52
C TRP A 121 9.38 0.29 -9.90
N ALA A 122 9.56 -0.82 -10.63
CA ALA A 122 10.15 -0.86 -11.96
C ALA A 122 9.45 0.05 -12.98
N TYR A 123 8.13 0.29 -12.82
CA TYR A 123 7.35 1.06 -13.78
C TYR A 123 7.55 2.58 -13.66
N PHE A 124 7.82 3.08 -12.45
CA PHE A 124 7.76 4.51 -12.17
C PHE A 124 8.92 5.05 -11.31
N GLY A 125 9.66 4.19 -10.60
CA GLY A 125 10.61 4.59 -9.56
C GLY A 125 11.71 5.55 -10.06
N ARG A 126 12.12 5.41 -11.32
CA ARG A 126 13.13 6.28 -11.96
C ARG A 126 12.64 7.71 -12.22
N TYR A 127 11.33 7.94 -12.25
CA TYR A 127 10.71 9.23 -12.56
C TYR A 127 10.27 10.00 -11.31
N ARG A 128 10.96 9.79 -10.18
CA ARG A 128 10.56 10.37 -8.89
C ARG A 128 10.41 11.89 -8.94
N ASN A 129 11.29 12.59 -9.66
CA ASN A 129 11.28 14.04 -9.72
C ASN A 129 10.09 14.56 -10.55
N GLU A 130 9.77 13.88 -11.64
CA GLU A 130 8.61 14.16 -12.49
C GLU A 130 7.32 13.89 -11.71
N ILE A 131 7.25 12.76 -10.99
CA ILE A 131 6.08 12.37 -10.18
C ILE A 131 5.80 13.38 -9.07
N LYS A 132 6.83 13.99 -8.45
CA LYS A 132 6.64 15.09 -7.49
C LYS A 132 5.88 16.26 -8.11
N ASN A 133 6.17 16.61 -9.36
CA ASN A 133 5.48 17.67 -10.07
C ASN A 133 4.08 17.23 -10.49
N TRP A 134 3.92 15.99 -10.96
CA TRP A 134 2.63 15.43 -11.37
C TRP A 134 1.63 15.33 -10.22
N LEU A 135 2.11 15.07 -9.00
CA LEU A 135 1.32 14.96 -7.78
C LEU A 135 1.53 16.18 -6.86
N ALA A 136 1.81 17.35 -7.44
CA ALA A 136 2.02 18.56 -6.66
C ALA A 136 0.73 18.94 -5.90
N VAL A 137 0.87 19.13 -4.59
CA VAL A 137 -0.20 19.61 -3.73
C VAL A 137 -0.30 21.12 -3.87
N LYS A 138 -1.53 21.63 -4.05
CA LYS A 138 -1.79 23.07 -4.09
C LYS A 138 -1.32 23.75 -2.79
N PRO A 139 -0.66 24.93 -2.86
CA PRO A 139 -0.06 25.57 -1.70
C PRO A 139 -0.99 25.72 -0.48
N GLU A 140 -2.26 26.06 -0.69
CA GLU A 140 -3.26 26.28 0.35
C GLU A 140 -3.66 25.01 1.12
N TYR A 141 -3.40 23.81 0.56
CA TYR A 141 -3.63 22.54 1.24
C TYR A 141 -2.35 21.92 1.80
N ASN A 142 -1.17 22.47 1.48
CA ASN A 142 0.12 21.88 1.82
C ASN A 142 0.50 22.14 3.30
N CYS A 143 0.15 21.19 4.18
CA CYS A 143 0.32 21.34 5.61
C CYS A 143 1.75 21.04 6.10
N TYR A 144 2.39 22.01 6.76
CA TYR A 144 3.69 21.86 7.43
C TYR A 144 3.61 21.92 8.97
N ALA A 145 2.42 22.05 9.54
CA ALA A 145 2.21 22.21 10.99
C ALA A 145 2.80 21.05 11.84
N TYR A 146 3.00 19.88 11.21
CA TYR A 146 3.54 18.68 11.85
C TYR A 146 4.93 18.29 11.33
N THR A 147 5.59 19.17 10.57
CA THR A 147 6.98 18.98 10.11
C THR A 147 7.96 19.37 11.22
N ARG A 148 7.99 18.55 12.28
CA ARG A 148 8.87 18.77 13.44
C ARG A 148 10.06 17.83 13.43
N GLU A 149 11.20 18.31 13.91
CA GLU A 149 12.46 17.55 13.91
C GLU A 149 12.43 16.31 14.82
N ASN A 150 11.62 16.31 15.88
CA ASN A 150 11.49 15.20 16.82
C ASN A 150 10.14 14.46 16.73
N LEU A 151 9.33 14.68 15.67
CA LEU A 151 8.03 14.04 15.52
C LEU A 151 8.06 12.95 14.45
N CYS A 152 7.62 11.76 14.85
CA CYS A 152 7.34 10.65 13.95
C CYS A 152 5.83 10.50 13.71
N ILE A 153 5.42 10.55 12.46
CA ILE A 153 4.04 10.30 12.05
C ILE A 153 3.84 8.79 11.84
N ILE A 154 2.81 8.24 12.48
CA ILE A 154 2.40 6.85 12.33
C ILE A 154 1.13 6.81 11.49
N ASN A 155 1.21 6.26 10.28
CA ASN A 155 0.02 6.01 9.46
C ASN A 155 -0.58 4.65 9.85
N VAL A 156 -1.68 4.67 10.60
CA VAL A 156 -2.47 3.45 10.88
C VAL A 156 -3.58 3.37 9.84
N ARG A 157 -3.78 2.19 9.25
CA ARG A 157 -4.93 1.88 8.40
C ARG A 157 -5.89 1.00 9.17
N GLY A 158 -7.03 1.56 9.57
CA GLY A 158 -8.13 0.80 10.15
C GLY A 158 -9.19 0.53 9.10
N GLY A 159 -10.43 0.96 9.35
CA GLY A 159 -11.53 0.79 8.41
C GLY A 159 -11.75 -0.69 8.08
N GLU A 160 -11.81 -1.01 6.79
CA GLU A 160 -11.97 -2.39 6.31
C GLU A 160 -10.85 -3.34 6.78
N TYR A 161 -9.66 -2.83 7.13
CA TYR A 161 -8.56 -3.68 7.58
C TYR A 161 -8.85 -4.23 8.98
N ALA A 162 -9.49 -3.45 9.85
CA ALA A 162 -9.65 -3.77 11.27
C ALA A 162 -10.42 -5.08 11.55
N GLY A 163 -11.16 -5.62 10.56
CA GLY A 163 -11.82 -6.92 10.64
C GLY A 163 -10.95 -8.12 10.25
N ASN A 164 -9.80 -7.89 9.60
CA ASN A 164 -9.02 -8.91 8.91
C ASN A 164 -7.66 -9.13 9.62
N PRO A 165 -7.50 -10.15 10.47
CA PRO A 165 -6.31 -10.34 11.32
C PRO A 165 -5.02 -10.68 10.57
N GLU A 166 -5.12 -11.16 9.34
CA GLU A 166 -3.99 -11.36 8.43
C GLU A 166 -3.47 -10.06 7.84
N LEU A 167 -4.32 -9.03 7.75
CA LEU A 167 -4.08 -7.74 7.11
C LEU A 167 -3.82 -6.62 8.13
N PHE A 168 -4.61 -6.51 9.20
CA PHE A 168 -4.51 -5.45 10.21
C PHE A 168 -3.25 -5.61 11.07
N LEU A 169 -2.31 -4.68 10.92
CA LEU A 169 -1.03 -4.73 11.62
C LEU A 169 -1.21 -4.75 13.13
N ARG A 170 -0.57 -5.74 13.77
CA ARG A 170 -0.71 -5.97 15.21
C ARG A 170 0.04 -4.89 16.00
N ARG A 171 -0.43 -4.65 17.23
CA ARG A 171 0.25 -3.81 18.25
C ARG A 171 1.76 -3.99 18.31
N LYS A 172 2.24 -5.23 18.20
CA LYS A 172 3.69 -5.53 18.24
C LYS A 172 4.47 -4.81 17.13
N TYR A 173 3.95 -4.75 15.90
CA TYR A 173 4.58 -4.01 14.81
C TYR A 173 4.77 -2.54 15.20
N TRP A 174 3.72 -1.87 15.63
CA TRP A 174 3.80 -0.45 15.99
C TRP A 174 4.79 -0.19 17.14
N LEU A 175 4.77 -1.02 18.18
CA LEU A 175 5.68 -0.92 19.32
C LEU A 175 7.14 -1.15 18.93
N ASP A 176 7.41 -2.17 18.12
CA ASP A 176 8.76 -2.46 17.66
C ASP A 176 9.28 -1.30 16.77
N ALA A 177 8.43 -0.74 15.90
CA ALA A 177 8.79 0.40 15.05
C ALA A 177 9.06 1.67 15.88
N ILE A 178 8.24 1.95 16.89
CA ILE A 178 8.48 3.05 17.86
C ILE A 178 9.82 2.88 18.55
N LYS A 179 10.14 1.65 19.00
CA LYS A 179 11.44 1.35 19.60
C LYS A 179 12.58 1.66 18.62
N ARG A 180 12.48 1.21 17.36
CA ARG A 180 13.48 1.50 16.32
C ARG A 180 13.63 3.00 16.06
N MET A 181 12.55 3.77 16.01
CA MET A 181 12.62 5.23 15.85
C MET A 181 13.28 5.92 17.05
N ARG A 182 13.04 5.42 18.27
CA ARG A 182 13.69 5.94 19.48
C ARG A 182 15.19 5.64 19.56
N GLU A 183 15.64 4.57 18.92
CA GLU A 183 17.08 4.27 18.77
C GLU A 183 17.77 5.26 17.81
N ILE A 184 17.05 5.79 16.82
CA ILE A 184 17.56 6.86 15.95
C ILE A 184 17.60 8.19 16.72
N ARG A 185 16.57 8.45 17.54
CA ARG A 185 16.42 9.70 18.29
C ARG A 185 15.65 9.47 19.59
N SER A 186 16.28 9.68 20.73
CA SER A 186 15.71 9.33 22.05
C SER A 186 14.55 10.22 22.49
N ASP A 187 14.50 11.49 22.06
CA ASP A 187 13.44 12.48 22.33
C ASP A 187 12.28 12.42 21.31
N MET A 188 12.16 11.32 20.55
CA MET A 188 11.13 11.17 19.52
C MET A 188 9.71 11.13 20.13
N GLU A 189 8.87 12.04 19.66
CA GLU A 189 7.43 12.08 19.84
C GLU A 189 6.72 11.33 18.70
N PHE A 190 5.49 10.89 18.96
CA PHE A 190 4.70 10.12 18.01
C PHE A 190 3.30 10.68 17.91
N MET A 191 2.76 10.72 16.68
CA MET A 191 1.37 11.06 16.42
C MET A 191 0.82 10.11 15.37
N VAL A 192 -0.39 9.59 15.59
CA VAL A 192 -1.08 8.74 14.62
C VAL A 192 -1.98 9.58 13.72
N VAL A 193 -1.88 9.36 12.41
CA VAL A 193 -2.84 9.80 11.40
C VAL A 193 -3.50 8.55 10.82
N THR A 194 -4.84 8.50 10.84
CA THR A 194 -5.60 7.29 10.54
C THR A 194 -6.95 7.63 9.91
N ASP A 195 -7.48 6.71 9.12
CA ASP A 195 -8.87 6.74 8.65
C ASP A 195 -9.87 6.24 9.71
N ASP A 196 -9.37 5.61 10.78
CA ASP A 196 -10.16 5.03 11.86
C ASP A 196 -9.46 5.23 13.21
N VAL A 197 -9.88 6.28 13.91
CA VAL A 197 -9.34 6.67 15.22
C VAL A 197 -9.60 5.61 16.29
N ASP A 198 -10.74 4.90 16.21
CA ASP A 198 -11.10 3.89 17.20
C ASP A 198 -10.29 2.60 17.03
N ALA A 199 -10.01 2.18 15.79
CA ALA A 199 -9.06 1.10 15.54
C ALA A 199 -7.65 1.46 16.00
N ALA A 200 -7.18 2.69 15.71
CA ALA A 200 -5.89 3.17 16.16
C ALA A 200 -5.78 3.15 17.70
N ARG A 201 -6.74 3.73 18.42
CA ARG A 201 -6.79 3.72 19.91
C ARG A 201 -6.89 2.32 20.50
N ARG A 202 -7.48 1.35 19.78
CA ARG A 202 -7.52 -0.05 20.22
C ARG A 202 -6.17 -0.75 20.09
N VAL A 203 -5.39 -0.45 19.05
CA VAL A 203 -4.11 -1.11 18.78
C VAL A 203 -2.92 -0.41 19.43
N LEU A 204 -2.98 0.92 19.54
CA LEU A 204 -1.92 1.81 20.02
C LEU A 204 -2.47 2.97 20.89
N PRO A 205 -3.09 2.67 22.06
CA PRO A 205 -3.69 3.70 22.95
C PRO A 205 -2.71 4.73 23.54
N GLU A 206 -1.40 4.45 23.55
CA GLU A 206 -0.37 5.34 24.10
C GLU A 206 0.06 6.47 23.16
N VAL A 207 -0.41 6.45 21.90
CA VAL A 207 -0.13 7.50 20.92
C VAL A 207 -1.44 8.17 20.54
N GLU A 208 -1.47 9.50 20.56
CA GLU A 208 -2.63 10.27 20.16
C GLU A 208 -2.96 10.02 18.68
N ALA A 209 -4.23 9.77 18.39
CA ALA A 209 -4.72 9.44 17.05
C ALA A 209 -5.67 10.51 16.54
N HIS A 210 -5.38 10.99 15.34
CA HIS A 210 -6.13 12.02 14.65
C HIS A 210 -6.63 11.52 13.30
N HIS A 211 -7.76 12.08 12.89
CA HIS A 211 -8.28 12.04 11.53
C HIS A 211 -8.74 13.45 11.19
N PHE A 212 -8.27 14.00 10.08
CA PHE A 212 -8.65 15.34 9.63
C PHE A 212 -9.53 15.26 8.40
N ASP A 213 -9.01 15.69 7.25
CA ASP A 213 -9.59 15.49 5.94
C ASP A 213 -8.54 14.86 5.02
N LEU A 214 -8.96 14.45 3.83
CA LEU A 214 -8.12 13.74 2.87
C LEU A 214 -6.82 14.49 2.56
N ALA A 215 -6.90 15.80 2.30
CA ALA A 215 -5.75 16.62 1.93
C ALA A 215 -4.80 16.82 3.12
N LYS A 216 -5.35 17.08 4.31
CA LYS A 216 -4.56 17.29 5.52
C LYS A 216 -3.88 15.99 5.97
N ASP A 217 -4.58 14.87 5.98
CA ASP A 217 -3.99 13.56 6.31
C ASP A 217 -2.87 13.19 5.31
N TYR A 218 -3.11 13.41 4.01
CA TYR A 218 -2.09 13.18 2.96
C TYR A 218 -0.85 14.05 3.16
N THR A 219 -1.03 15.35 3.42
CA THR A 219 0.09 16.30 3.52
C THR A 219 0.86 16.20 4.82
N ILE A 220 0.22 15.79 5.92
CA ILE A 220 0.93 15.44 7.16
C ILE A 220 1.91 14.29 6.91
N ILE A 221 1.49 13.25 6.17
CA ILE A 221 2.39 12.15 5.80
C ILE A 221 3.47 12.65 4.84
N LYS A 222 3.10 13.43 3.81
CA LYS A 222 4.03 13.94 2.80
C LYS A 222 5.14 14.79 3.41
N ASN A 223 4.82 15.60 4.40
CA ASN A 223 5.76 16.55 5.00
C ASN A 223 6.31 16.09 6.37
N ALA A 224 6.15 14.81 6.72
CA ALA A 224 6.72 14.23 7.93
C ALA A 224 8.25 14.03 7.80
N ARG A 225 8.99 14.27 8.90
CA ARG A 225 10.43 13.95 8.98
C ARG A 225 10.69 12.46 9.22
N TYR A 226 9.82 11.78 9.98
CA TYR A 226 9.94 10.36 10.29
C TYR A 226 8.58 9.68 10.11
N LEU A 227 8.57 8.50 9.49
CA LEU A 227 7.35 7.78 9.15
C LEU A 227 7.39 6.34 9.62
N ILE A 228 6.32 5.91 10.28
CA ILE A 228 5.97 4.49 10.45
C ILE A 228 4.68 4.26 9.65
N LEU A 229 4.75 3.45 8.61
CA LEU A 229 3.65 3.25 7.66
C LEU A 229 2.85 1.99 7.96
N SER A 230 1.60 2.00 7.51
CA SER A 230 0.80 0.78 7.37
C SER A 230 1.12 0.06 6.05
N ASN A 231 0.46 -1.08 5.84
CA ASN A 231 0.42 -1.80 4.56
C ASN A 231 -0.68 -1.24 3.62
N SER A 232 -0.89 0.07 3.63
CA SER A 232 -1.86 0.77 2.78
C SER A 232 -1.16 1.54 1.67
N THR A 233 -1.71 1.46 0.46
CA THR A 233 -1.23 2.25 -0.68
C THR A 233 -1.47 3.75 -0.51
N PHE A 234 -2.37 4.16 0.37
CA PHE A 234 -2.65 5.58 0.65
C PHE A 234 -1.39 6.36 1.04
N ALA A 235 -0.56 5.77 1.90
CA ALA A 235 0.62 6.45 2.43
C ALA A 235 1.85 6.35 1.49
N PHE A 236 1.77 5.60 0.39
CA PHE A 236 2.91 5.38 -0.48
C PHE A 236 3.36 6.66 -1.19
N PHE A 237 2.50 7.27 -2.01
CA PHE A 237 2.87 8.48 -2.75
C PHE A 237 3.24 9.69 -1.90
N PRO A 238 2.57 10.00 -0.77
CA PRO A 238 3.02 11.10 0.08
C PRO A 238 4.44 10.82 0.64
N ALA A 239 4.74 9.58 1.05
CA ALA A 239 6.08 9.21 1.50
C ALA A 239 7.11 9.24 0.35
N PHE A 240 6.76 8.67 -0.80
CA PHE A 240 7.61 8.59 -1.99
C PHE A 240 7.97 9.97 -2.54
N THR A 241 7.02 10.90 -2.58
CA THR A 241 7.22 12.28 -3.08
C THR A 241 7.74 13.25 -2.01
N SER A 242 7.90 12.80 -0.77
CA SER A 242 8.35 13.65 0.33
C SER A 242 9.73 14.26 0.06
N GLU A 243 9.88 15.52 0.43
CA GLU A 243 11.15 16.25 0.42
C GLU A 243 11.70 16.48 1.82
N THR A 244 10.94 16.05 2.82
CA THR A 244 11.24 16.32 4.23
C THR A 244 11.61 15.07 5.00
N VAL A 245 11.17 13.90 4.52
CA VAL A 245 11.37 12.62 5.18
C VAL A 245 12.85 12.25 5.27
N LYS A 246 13.25 11.78 6.45
CA LYS A 246 14.58 11.30 6.78
C LYS A 246 14.61 9.79 6.98
N TYR A 247 13.53 9.20 7.47
CA TYR A 247 13.46 7.76 7.73
C TYR A 247 12.03 7.22 7.65
N ILE A 248 11.87 6.06 7.00
CA ILE A 248 10.59 5.38 6.78
C ILE A 248 10.70 3.93 7.25
N ILE A 249 9.81 3.50 8.12
CA ILE A 249 9.60 2.09 8.46
C ILE A 249 8.26 1.63 7.87
N ALA A 250 8.29 0.56 7.08
CA ALA A 250 7.13 -0.10 6.49
C ALA A 250 7.07 -1.58 6.92
N PRO A 251 5.91 -2.24 6.84
CA PRO A 251 5.80 -3.65 7.20
C PRO A 251 6.39 -4.55 6.09
N LYS A 252 7.31 -5.44 6.47
CA LYS A 252 7.79 -6.53 5.59
C LYS A 252 6.64 -7.49 5.26
N TYR A 253 6.64 -8.03 4.04
CA TYR A 253 5.56 -8.88 3.46
C TYR A 253 4.24 -8.15 3.20
N TRP A 254 4.26 -6.82 3.27
CA TRP A 254 3.13 -5.92 3.03
C TRP A 254 1.81 -6.42 3.64
N ALA A 255 0.74 -6.56 2.85
CA ALA A 255 -0.61 -6.95 3.25
C ALA A 255 -0.72 -8.27 4.05
N ARG A 256 0.37 -9.04 4.20
CA ARG A 256 0.43 -10.29 4.97
C ARG A 256 1.54 -10.34 6.02
N HIS A 257 2.03 -9.19 6.49
CA HIS A 257 3.04 -9.09 7.56
C HIS A 257 2.79 -10.05 8.73
N ASN A 258 1.54 -10.16 9.19
CA ASN A 258 1.17 -10.95 10.35
C ASN A 258 1.28 -12.47 10.16
N VAL A 259 1.15 -12.95 8.91
CA VAL A 259 0.90 -14.37 8.61
C VAL A 259 1.88 -14.96 7.60
N SER A 260 2.61 -14.12 6.85
CA SER A 260 3.57 -14.58 5.85
C SER A 260 4.67 -15.43 6.49
N ASP A 261 5.04 -16.49 5.78
CA ASP A 261 6.17 -17.37 6.07
C ASP A 261 7.39 -17.07 5.18
N GLY A 262 7.34 -15.99 4.39
CA GLY A 262 8.41 -15.55 3.49
C GLY A 262 7.91 -15.00 2.15
N TYR A 263 6.67 -15.33 1.74
CA TYR A 263 6.06 -14.75 0.54
C TYR A 263 5.66 -13.28 0.76
N TRP A 264 5.59 -12.51 -0.33
CA TRP A 264 5.09 -11.13 -0.31
C TRP A 264 3.68 -11.07 -0.87
N ALA A 265 2.76 -10.41 -0.14
CA ALA A 265 1.45 -10.08 -0.68
C ALA A 265 1.61 -8.82 -1.55
N SER A 266 1.82 -9.10 -2.84
CA SER A 266 2.44 -8.29 -3.88
C SER A 266 3.95 -8.10 -3.70
N GLU A 267 4.76 -8.73 -4.57
CA GLU A 267 6.21 -8.45 -4.66
C GLU A 267 6.46 -7.00 -5.15
N GLN A 268 5.48 -6.42 -5.84
CA GLN A 268 5.52 -5.04 -6.35
C GLN A 268 5.68 -4.00 -5.25
N ASN A 269 5.30 -4.33 -4.00
CA ASN A 269 5.33 -3.40 -2.88
C ASN A 269 6.67 -3.34 -2.13
N ILE A 270 7.75 -3.82 -2.76
CA ILE A 270 9.14 -3.64 -2.31
C ILE A 270 9.75 -2.43 -3.03
N TYR A 271 9.71 -1.29 -2.37
CA TYR A 271 10.09 0.04 -2.84
C TYR A 271 11.44 0.46 -2.26
N ASP A 272 12.27 1.10 -3.08
CA ASP A 272 13.55 1.62 -2.61
C ASP A 272 13.34 2.85 -1.70
N GLY A 273 14.30 3.08 -0.81
CA GLY A 273 14.25 4.16 0.18
C GLY A 273 13.45 3.86 1.45
N PHE A 274 12.79 2.69 1.53
CA PHE A 274 12.03 2.27 2.71
C PHE A 274 12.80 1.20 3.49
N TRP A 275 12.66 1.21 4.82
CA TRP A 275 13.08 0.11 5.67
C TRP A 275 11.91 -0.79 6.01
N TYR A 276 12.06 -2.09 5.78
CA TYR A 276 11.02 -3.09 5.99
C TYR A 276 11.23 -3.83 7.30
N MET A 277 10.26 -3.73 8.20
CA MET A 277 10.33 -4.39 9.50
C MET A 277 9.64 -5.75 9.48
N ASP A 278 10.32 -6.79 9.94
CA ASP A 278 9.73 -8.12 10.12
C ASP A 278 8.95 -8.27 11.44
N LYS A 279 8.34 -9.44 11.65
CA LYS A 279 7.57 -9.76 12.87
C LYS A 279 8.42 -9.80 14.16
N LYS A 280 9.75 -9.79 14.06
CA LYS A 280 10.69 -9.80 15.18
C LYS A 280 11.25 -8.40 15.47
N GLY A 281 10.87 -7.38 14.71
CA GLY A 281 11.35 -6.01 14.86
C GLY A 281 12.68 -5.74 14.16
N ARG A 282 13.16 -6.65 13.30
CA ARG A 282 14.39 -6.47 12.51
C ARG A 282 14.07 -5.66 11.25
N LEU A 283 14.96 -4.72 10.90
CA LEU A 283 14.83 -3.87 9.71
C LEU A 283 15.66 -4.43 8.57
N PHE A 284 15.10 -4.35 7.36
CA PHE A 284 15.70 -4.81 6.12
C PHE A 284 15.57 -3.70 5.07
N SER A 285 16.59 -3.52 4.26
CA SER A 285 16.53 -2.73 3.04
C SER A 285 15.60 -3.41 2.01
N ALA A 286 15.22 -2.65 0.98
CA ALA A 286 14.48 -3.17 -0.16
C ALA A 286 15.24 -4.30 -0.86
N GLN A 287 16.56 -4.16 -1.01
CA GLN A 287 17.40 -5.18 -1.65
C GLN A 287 17.42 -6.48 -0.85
N GLU A 288 17.65 -6.43 0.47
CA GLU A 288 17.61 -7.62 1.33
C GLU A 288 16.23 -8.32 1.25
N CYS A 289 15.15 -7.55 1.14
CA CYS A 289 13.82 -8.12 0.95
C CYS A 289 13.66 -8.85 -0.38
N ARG A 290 14.21 -8.30 -1.47
CA ARG A 290 14.21 -8.94 -2.80
C ARG A 290 15.08 -10.20 -2.82
N ASP A 291 16.24 -10.17 -2.17
CA ASP A 291 17.16 -11.30 -2.09
C ASP A 291 16.53 -12.46 -1.30
N GLU A 292 15.95 -12.18 -0.14
CA GLU A 292 15.22 -13.18 0.64
C GLU A 292 14.04 -13.77 -0.14
N LEU A 293 13.27 -12.92 -0.84
CA LEU A 293 12.17 -13.37 -1.68
C LEU A 293 12.67 -14.26 -2.83
N ALA A 294 13.76 -13.90 -3.50
CA ALA A 294 14.34 -14.70 -4.58
C ALA A 294 14.75 -16.11 -4.08
N VAL A 295 15.31 -16.20 -2.87
CA VAL A 295 15.61 -17.49 -2.22
C VAL A 295 14.31 -18.24 -1.85
N TYR A 296 13.31 -17.55 -1.31
CA TYR A 296 12.02 -18.13 -0.95
C TYR A 296 11.31 -18.74 -2.17
N LYS A 297 11.30 -18.04 -3.32
CA LYS A 297 10.69 -18.53 -4.58
C LYS A 297 11.27 -19.86 -5.04
N LYS A 298 12.58 -20.06 -4.85
CA LYS A 298 13.29 -21.30 -5.21
C LYS A 298 13.02 -22.47 -4.26
N THR A 299 12.80 -22.17 -2.97
CA THR A 299 12.79 -23.18 -1.89
C THR A 299 11.38 -23.52 -1.37
N SER A 300 10.40 -22.65 -1.58
CA SER A 300 9.05 -22.80 -1.04
C SER A 300 8.18 -23.72 -1.89
N LYS A 301 7.71 -24.82 -1.28
CA LYS A 301 6.70 -25.73 -1.86
C LYS A 301 5.37 -25.02 -2.15
N ASN A 302 5.05 -23.96 -1.40
CA ASN A 302 3.85 -23.17 -1.65
C ASN A 302 3.99 -22.35 -2.93
N TYR A 303 5.18 -21.77 -3.17
CA TYR A 303 5.44 -20.97 -4.39
C TYR A 303 5.45 -21.81 -5.67
N GLN A 304 5.89 -23.07 -5.57
CA GLN A 304 5.82 -24.04 -6.67
C GLN A 304 4.37 -24.35 -7.11
N ARG A 305 3.36 -23.91 -6.35
CA ARG A 305 1.93 -24.14 -6.61
C ARG A 305 1.16 -22.84 -6.91
N ILE A 306 1.84 -21.79 -7.34
CA ILE A 306 1.17 -20.58 -7.82
C ILE A 306 0.14 -20.92 -8.90
N GLY A 307 -1.01 -20.27 -8.83
CA GLY A 307 -2.12 -20.49 -9.75
C GLY A 307 -2.93 -21.77 -9.48
N VAL A 308 -2.56 -22.59 -8.50
CA VAL A 308 -3.24 -23.85 -8.20
C VAL A 308 -4.07 -23.75 -6.91
N PRO A 309 -5.41 -23.73 -7.00
CA PRO A 309 -6.28 -23.74 -5.81
C PRO A 309 -6.10 -24.99 -4.95
N LEU A 310 -6.27 -24.84 -3.64
CA LEU A 310 -6.24 -25.97 -2.70
C LEU A 310 -7.50 -26.84 -2.87
N THR A 311 -7.34 -28.16 -2.81
CA THR A 311 -8.45 -29.13 -2.90
C THR A 311 -8.38 -30.18 -1.77
N GLY A 312 -9.44 -30.96 -1.61
CA GLY A 312 -9.48 -32.11 -0.70
C GLY A 312 -9.11 -31.79 0.75
N ILE A 313 -8.20 -32.60 1.31
CA ILE A 313 -7.74 -32.47 2.70
C ILE A 313 -6.98 -31.15 2.91
N ALA A 314 -6.16 -30.72 1.94
CA ALA A 314 -5.40 -29.48 2.04
C ALA A 314 -6.32 -28.26 2.21
N LEU A 315 -7.42 -28.20 1.44
CA LEU A 315 -8.42 -27.16 1.57
C LEU A 315 -9.12 -27.18 2.94
N LYS A 316 -9.48 -28.37 3.45
CA LYS A 316 -10.12 -28.52 4.77
C LYS A 316 -9.19 -27.99 5.88
N THR A 317 -7.92 -28.39 5.87
CA THR A 317 -6.92 -27.92 6.84
C THR A 317 -6.71 -26.42 6.74
N ALA A 318 -6.62 -25.88 5.53
CA ALA A 318 -6.42 -24.46 5.30
C ALA A 318 -7.63 -23.61 5.76
N ARG A 319 -8.87 -24.12 5.62
CA ARG A 319 -10.07 -23.50 6.21
C ARG A 319 -10.04 -23.46 7.72
N VAL A 320 -9.60 -24.54 8.37
CA VAL A 320 -9.44 -24.58 9.84
C VAL A 320 -8.40 -23.55 10.29
N ARG A 321 -7.28 -23.44 9.58
CA ARG A 321 -6.25 -22.43 9.84
C ARG A 321 -6.79 -21.00 9.68
N ALA A 322 -7.50 -20.70 8.60
CA ALA A 322 -8.08 -19.37 8.40
C ALA A 322 -9.04 -18.99 9.55
N LYS A 323 -9.90 -19.92 9.97
CA LYS A 323 -10.80 -19.71 11.12
C LYS A 323 -10.03 -19.53 12.43
N SER A 324 -8.98 -20.31 12.68
CA SER A 324 -8.20 -20.21 13.91
C SER A 324 -7.50 -18.85 14.05
N LEU A 325 -7.08 -18.24 12.93
CA LEU A 325 -6.53 -16.88 12.93
C LEU A 325 -7.56 -15.84 13.41
N ILE A 326 -8.81 -15.94 12.95
CA ILE A 326 -9.92 -15.08 13.37
C ILE A 326 -10.21 -15.28 14.86
N TYR A 327 -10.44 -16.51 15.30
CA TYR A 327 -10.76 -16.77 16.71
C TYR A 327 -9.64 -16.35 17.66
N ARG A 328 -8.38 -16.57 17.27
CA ARG A 328 -7.23 -16.11 18.06
C ARG A 328 -7.21 -14.59 18.18
N ASP A 329 -7.48 -13.86 17.11
CA ASP A 329 -7.52 -12.40 17.14
C ASP A 329 -8.67 -11.88 18.00
N LEU A 330 -9.87 -12.45 17.86
CA LEU A 330 -11.02 -12.13 18.72
C LEU A 330 -10.72 -12.39 20.20
N PHE A 331 -10.09 -13.51 20.52
CA PHE A 331 -9.67 -13.83 21.88
C PHE A 331 -8.68 -12.80 22.44
N VAL A 332 -7.67 -12.41 21.66
CA VAL A 332 -6.70 -11.37 22.06
C VAL A 332 -7.40 -10.02 22.28
N ARG A 333 -8.36 -9.65 21.42
CA ARG A 333 -9.16 -8.42 21.60
C ARG A 333 -9.99 -8.47 22.88
N ALA A 334 -10.63 -9.60 23.18
CA ALA A 334 -11.41 -9.80 24.39
C ALA A 334 -10.53 -9.65 25.65
N LEU A 335 -9.37 -10.32 25.68
CA LEU A 335 -8.40 -10.21 26.78
C LEU A 335 -7.93 -8.76 27.00
N ARG A 336 -7.63 -8.02 25.92
CA ARG A 336 -7.23 -6.60 26.02
C ARG A 336 -8.37 -5.71 26.52
N SER A 337 -9.59 -5.98 26.07
CA SER A 337 -10.78 -5.27 26.56
C SER A 337 -10.96 -5.48 28.06
N LEU A 338 -10.86 -6.72 28.53
CA LEU A 338 -10.94 -7.06 29.94
C LEU A 338 -9.83 -6.37 30.75
N ARG A 339 -8.57 -6.47 30.31
CA ARG A 339 -7.44 -5.82 30.99
C ARG A 339 -7.62 -4.31 31.12
N ARG A 340 -8.14 -3.63 30.09
CA ARG A 340 -8.44 -2.18 30.14
C ARG A 340 -9.54 -1.84 31.14
N ARG A 341 -10.57 -2.67 31.27
CA ARG A 341 -11.64 -2.48 32.27
C ARG A 341 -11.13 -2.68 33.70
N LEU A 342 -10.17 -3.59 33.88
CA LEU A 342 -9.57 -3.87 35.19
C LEU A 342 -8.55 -2.82 35.63
N THR A 343 -7.90 -2.12 34.69
CA THR A 343 -6.88 -1.08 34.96
C THR A 343 -7.44 0.34 35.00
N LYS A 344 -8.72 0.52 34.66
CA LYS A 344 -9.47 1.79 34.81
C LYS A 344 -10.28 1.85 36.12
N LYS A 345 -10.20 0.81 36.96
CA LYS A 345 -10.49 0.89 38.39
C LYS A 345 -9.17 1.14 39.11
#